data_AF-A9B0R6-F1
#
_entry.id   AF-A9B0R6-F1
#
_cell.length_a   1.000
_cell.length_b   1.000
_cell.length_c   1.000
_cell.angle_alpha   90.00
_cell.angle_beta   90.00
_cell.angle_gamma   90.00
#
_symmetry.space_group_name_H-M   'P 1'
#
loop_
_entity.id
_entity.type
_entity.pdbx_description
1 polymer ?
#
loop_
_entity_poly.entity_id
_entity_poly.type
_entity_poly.pdbx_seq_one_letter_code
_entity_poly.pdbx_strand_id
1 'polypeptide(L)'
;MTGLRRLLGLLVLGLLALGLRQPTTQAAPNDSLHLTLGNPSNAVADPLVPNNYLIERTQYALAYQRDAGIPAWVSWHLEVQDLGSTSRGDFAVDTSLPSGWYRVATSDYSGSGYDRGHMTPSGDRTSSRAANDQTFIMSNIIPQAPDNNQGPWNDLENDSRTWARAGNELYIISGGYGTKGTIASGRVLIPAVTWKVIVVLPVGNDDANRVAANTRVIGIWMPNDQGIRSNAWEQYRVSVDYIESMTGYDFLSNVPTAIQAIVEAQVDGSPVVTVTPGTVSPTATRTPTATPTATRTATPTATTSATATPSNTLTPTATVTTIPSVTPSITASATPSVSATVVIPQYYSFLPYVTQ
;
A
#
# COMPACT_ATOMS: atom_id res chain seq x y z
N MET A 1 69.83 51.46 -30.90
CA MET A 1 68.42 51.07 -31.14
C MET A 1 68.44 49.64 -31.65
N THR A 2 68.16 48.71 -30.75
CA THR A 2 68.36 47.27 -30.85
C THR A 2 67.22 46.60 -31.63
N GLY A 3 67.54 45.94 -32.74
CA GLY A 3 66.60 45.15 -33.54
C GLY A 3 66.59 43.70 -33.10
N LEU A 4 65.57 43.32 -32.33
CA LEU A 4 65.32 41.94 -31.87
C LEU A 4 64.39 41.24 -32.88
N ARG A 5 64.94 40.33 -33.71
CA ARG A 5 64.13 39.38 -34.50
C ARG A 5 63.92 38.11 -33.68
N ARG A 6 62.68 37.91 -33.21
CA ARG A 6 62.24 36.72 -32.46
C ARG A 6 61.89 35.58 -33.43
N LEU A 7 62.40 34.39 -33.11
CA LEU A 7 62.00 33.10 -33.66
C LEU A 7 60.53 32.80 -33.28
N LEU A 8 59.71 32.42 -34.25
CA LEU A 8 58.46 31.66 -34.05
C LEU A 8 58.70 30.21 -34.46
N GLY A 9 58.26 29.25 -33.64
CA GLY A 9 58.36 27.83 -33.96
C GLY A 9 57.73 26.92 -32.91
N LEU A 10 56.39 26.92 -32.87
CA LEU A 10 55.48 25.82 -32.50
C LEU A 10 55.82 24.92 -31.29
N LEU A 11 55.14 25.16 -30.17
CA LEU A 11 54.86 24.16 -29.15
C LEU A 11 53.40 23.70 -29.31
N VAL A 12 53.19 22.45 -29.75
CA VAL A 12 51.88 21.81 -29.76
C VAL A 12 51.59 21.32 -28.34
N LEU A 13 50.65 21.98 -27.65
CA LEU A 13 50.10 21.49 -26.39
C LEU A 13 48.92 20.57 -26.70
N GLY A 14 49.09 19.27 -26.48
CA GLY A 14 47.97 18.32 -26.47
C GLY A 14 47.08 18.59 -25.25
N LEU A 15 45.83 18.99 -25.48
CA LEU A 15 44.80 18.99 -24.43
C LEU A 15 44.40 17.55 -24.15
N LEU A 16 44.88 17.04 -23.01
CA LEU A 16 44.33 15.85 -22.36
C LEU A 16 42.97 16.25 -21.77
N ALA A 17 41.87 15.92 -22.45
CA ALA A 17 40.53 16.08 -21.91
C ALA A 17 40.30 15.06 -20.79
N LEU A 18 40.69 15.40 -19.57
CA LEU A 18 40.18 14.75 -18.37
C LEU A 18 38.67 15.04 -18.32
N GLY A 19 37.86 14.03 -18.62
CA GLY A 19 36.42 14.06 -18.38
C GLY A 19 36.14 14.18 -16.89
N LEU A 20 36.14 15.41 -16.38
CA LEU A 20 35.53 15.75 -15.11
C LEU A 20 34.03 15.46 -15.27
N ARG A 21 33.57 14.36 -14.68
CA ARG A 21 32.14 14.15 -14.44
C ARG A 21 31.66 15.36 -13.64
N GLN A 22 30.81 16.16 -14.26
CA GLN A 22 30.14 17.25 -13.57
C GLN A 22 29.38 16.65 -12.38
N PRO A 23 29.47 17.25 -11.18
CA PRO A 23 28.61 16.85 -10.08
C PRO A 23 27.17 17.01 -10.55
N THR A 24 26.41 15.92 -10.44
CA THR A 24 24.99 15.87 -10.78
C THR A 24 24.29 17.08 -10.16
N THR A 25 23.64 17.83 -11.03
CA THR A 25 22.77 18.95 -10.70
C THR A 25 21.82 18.56 -9.58
N GLN A 26 21.77 19.43 -8.57
CA GLN A 26 20.90 19.41 -7.40
C GLN A 26 19.47 19.02 -7.75
N ALA A 27 19.01 17.92 -7.17
CA ALA A 27 17.67 17.41 -7.39
C ALA A 27 16.64 18.18 -6.53
N ALA A 28 15.41 18.22 -7.04
CA ALA A 28 14.31 19.02 -6.52
C ALA A 28 13.74 18.38 -5.24
N PRO A 29 12.99 19.10 -4.38
CA PRO A 29 12.60 18.56 -3.09
C PRO A 29 11.57 17.44 -3.29
N ASN A 30 12.03 16.18 -3.27
CA ASN A 30 11.37 14.88 -2.99
C ASN A 30 12.28 13.71 -3.46
N ASP A 31 13.57 13.71 -3.07
CA ASP A 31 14.64 12.90 -3.71
C ASP A 31 14.80 11.44 -3.23
N SER A 32 13.85 10.90 -2.47
CA SER A 32 13.97 9.51 -2.03
C SER A 32 13.73 8.56 -3.20
N LEU A 33 14.76 7.76 -3.55
CA LEU A 33 14.66 6.61 -4.47
C LEU A 33 13.47 5.70 -4.10
N HIS A 34 13.11 5.64 -2.83
CA HIS A 34 12.04 4.79 -2.34
C HIS A 34 10.65 5.42 -2.51
N LEU A 35 10.56 6.67 -2.95
CA LEU A 35 9.32 7.38 -3.26
C LEU A 35 9.25 7.79 -4.75
N THR A 36 10.11 7.23 -5.61
CA THR A 36 10.11 7.53 -7.06
C THR A 36 8.72 7.43 -7.68
N LEU A 37 7.95 6.40 -7.31
CA LEU A 37 6.60 6.20 -7.86
C LEU A 37 5.50 7.01 -7.16
N GLY A 38 5.79 7.70 -6.06
CA GLY A 38 4.82 8.53 -5.36
C GLY A 38 4.83 8.37 -3.84
N ASN A 39 4.05 9.22 -3.18
CA ASN A 39 3.80 9.18 -1.73
C ASN A 39 2.33 8.80 -1.49
N PRO A 40 2.03 7.52 -1.18
CA PRO A 40 0.67 6.98 -1.27
C PRO A 40 -0.40 7.71 -0.46
N SER A 41 -0.02 8.28 0.69
CA SER A 41 -0.94 8.94 1.62
C SER A 41 -0.63 10.42 1.78
N ASN A 42 0.25 11.00 0.96
CA ASN A 42 0.79 12.34 1.16
C ASN A 42 1.37 12.53 2.58
N ALA A 43 2.08 11.52 3.09
CA ALA A 43 2.72 11.57 4.39
C ALA A 43 3.75 12.69 4.47
N VAL A 44 3.87 13.32 5.65
CA VAL A 44 4.78 14.45 5.87
C VAL A 44 5.62 14.22 7.12
N ALA A 45 6.86 14.73 7.13
CA ALA A 45 7.76 14.66 8.28
C ALA A 45 7.40 15.70 9.35
N ASP A 46 6.13 15.76 9.73
CA ASP A 46 5.58 16.68 10.73
C ASP A 46 4.97 15.89 11.91
N PRO A 47 5.54 16.00 13.13
CA PRO A 47 5.00 15.34 14.32
C PRO A 47 3.55 15.74 14.67
N LEU A 48 3.01 16.83 14.10
CA LEU A 48 1.60 17.22 14.21
C LEU A 48 0.67 16.36 13.34
N VAL A 49 1.22 15.53 12.45
CA VAL A 49 0.51 14.53 11.65
C VAL A 49 0.93 13.11 12.10
N PRO A 50 0.68 12.72 13.36
CA PRO A 50 1.32 11.57 13.99
C PRO A 50 0.90 10.21 13.41
N ASN A 51 -0.24 10.15 12.72
CA ASN A 51 -0.75 8.93 12.08
C ASN A 51 -0.50 8.89 10.57
N ASN A 52 0.30 9.82 10.05
CA ASN A 52 0.75 9.83 8.66
C ASN A 52 2.16 10.45 8.58
N TYR A 53 3.02 10.05 9.52
CA TYR A 53 4.32 10.67 9.75
C TYR A 53 5.37 10.06 8.82
N LEU A 54 5.89 10.83 7.88
CA LEU A 54 6.89 10.38 6.93
C LEU A 54 8.24 10.16 7.63
N ILE A 55 8.80 8.98 7.46
CA ILE A 55 10.15 8.62 7.84
C ILE A 55 10.88 8.12 6.60
N GLU A 56 11.91 8.84 6.20
CA GLU A 56 12.78 8.45 5.10
C GLU A 56 14.08 7.88 5.64
N ARG A 57 14.46 6.70 5.13
CA ARG A 57 15.73 6.06 5.42
C ARG A 57 16.46 5.76 4.13
N THR A 58 17.75 5.44 4.25
CA THR A 58 18.57 5.06 3.09
C THR A 58 18.12 3.75 2.45
N GLN A 59 17.36 2.90 3.15
CA GLN A 59 16.94 1.58 2.66
C GLN A 59 15.46 1.49 2.32
N TYR A 60 14.61 2.42 2.78
CA TYR A 60 13.18 2.47 2.54
C TYR A 60 12.61 3.80 3.03
N ALA A 61 11.39 4.14 2.61
CA ALA A 61 10.58 5.22 3.18
C ALA A 61 9.30 4.63 3.78
N LEU A 62 8.71 5.26 4.80
CA LEU A 62 7.45 4.81 5.37
C LEU A 62 6.60 5.96 5.90
N ALA A 63 5.28 5.76 5.91
CA ALA A 63 4.37 6.53 6.75
C ALA A 63 4.14 5.77 8.05
N TYR A 64 4.53 6.36 9.18
CA TYR A 64 4.33 5.76 10.49
C TYR A 64 2.99 6.17 11.09
N GLN A 65 2.29 5.21 11.71
CA GLN A 65 1.09 5.46 12.49
C GLN A 65 1.39 5.35 13.98
N ARG A 66 1.63 6.49 14.65
CA ARG A 66 1.94 6.52 16.08
C ARG A 66 0.92 5.78 16.92
N ASP A 67 -0.37 6.02 16.68
CA ASP A 67 -1.45 5.47 17.52
C ASP A 67 -1.71 3.99 17.24
N ALA A 68 -1.28 3.49 16.08
CA ALA A 68 -1.35 2.07 15.73
C ALA A 68 -0.05 1.30 16.07
N GLY A 69 1.06 2.01 16.33
CA GLY A 69 2.36 1.39 16.61
C GLY A 69 2.97 0.63 15.44
N ILE A 70 2.49 0.86 14.21
CA ILE A 70 2.91 0.16 12.98
C ILE A 70 3.02 1.15 11.82
N PRO A 71 3.71 0.83 10.71
CA PRO A 71 3.63 1.63 9.50
C PRO A 71 2.22 1.53 8.86
N ALA A 72 1.73 2.64 8.31
CA ALA A 72 0.61 2.65 7.36
C ALA A 72 1.01 1.99 6.04
N TRP A 73 2.20 2.34 5.56
CA TRP A 73 2.86 1.72 4.42
C TRP A 73 4.37 1.90 4.56
N VAL A 74 5.13 1.01 3.93
CA VAL A 74 6.57 1.11 3.70
C VAL A 74 6.81 0.93 2.21
N SER A 75 7.61 1.81 1.63
CA SER A 75 7.99 1.82 0.22
C SER A 75 9.49 1.63 0.07
N TRP A 76 9.92 0.79 -0.87
CA TRP A 76 11.32 0.58 -1.16
C TRP A 76 11.56 0.18 -2.62
N HIS A 77 12.77 0.48 -3.07
CA HIS A 77 13.29 0.02 -4.36
C HIS A 77 14.09 -1.27 -4.13
N LEU A 78 14.02 -2.23 -5.04
CA LEU A 78 14.78 -3.46 -4.98
C LEU A 78 15.42 -3.74 -6.33
N GLU A 79 16.75 -3.79 -6.33
CA GLU A 79 17.53 -4.27 -7.47
C GLU A 79 18.62 -5.26 -7.03
N VAL A 80 19.35 -5.83 -8.00
CA VAL A 80 20.37 -6.85 -7.70
C VAL A 80 21.50 -6.32 -6.80
N GLN A 81 21.75 -5.01 -6.80
CA GLN A 81 22.78 -4.33 -6.02
C GLN A 81 22.43 -4.25 -4.53
N ASP A 82 21.15 -4.36 -4.18
CA ASP A 82 20.71 -4.44 -2.78
C ASP A 82 20.96 -5.83 -2.18
N LEU A 83 21.20 -6.82 -3.04
CA LEU A 83 21.39 -8.21 -2.68
C LEU A 83 22.88 -8.55 -2.50
N GLY A 84 23.15 -9.43 -1.56
CA GLY A 84 24.49 -9.90 -1.24
C GLY A 84 24.43 -11.14 -0.36
N SER A 85 25.42 -11.29 0.52
CA SER A 85 25.57 -12.44 1.41
C SER A 85 25.55 -12.08 2.90
N THR A 86 25.15 -10.85 3.24
CA THR A 86 25.10 -10.41 4.64
C THR A 86 24.07 -11.23 5.41
N SER A 87 24.46 -11.72 6.59
CA SER A 87 23.55 -12.37 7.53
C SER A 87 22.51 -11.41 8.10
N ARG A 88 21.40 -11.97 8.61
CA ARG A 88 20.34 -11.23 9.30
C ARG A 88 20.89 -10.47 10.52
N GLY A 89 20.34 -9.28 10.76
CA GLY A 89 20.56 -8.46 11.93
C GLY A 89 19.63 -8.79 13.09
N ASP A 90 19.59 -7.89 14.07
CA ASP A 90 18.82 -8.02 15.31
C ASP A 90 17.79 -6.89 15.41
N PHE A 91 16.60 -7.21 15.92
CA PHE A 91 15.54 -6.21 16.10
C PHE A 91 15.95 -5.10 17.05
N ALA A 92 15.68 -3.85 16.65
CA ALA A 92 16.03 -2.67 17.42
C ALA A 92 14.85 -1.69 17.52
N VAL A 93 14.71 -1.08 18.69
CA VAL A 93 13.74 0.00 18.93
C VAL A 93 14.07 1.19 18.03
N ASP A 94 13.05 1.79 17.42
CA ASP A 94 13.24 3.02 16.65
C ASP A 94 13.46 4.22 17.59
N THR A 95 14.72 4.62 17.74
CA THR A 95 15.11 5.76 18.56
C THR A 95 14.96 7.11 17.86
N SER A 96 14.65 7.11 16.55
CA SER A 96 14.43 8.31 15.74
C SER A 96 13.01 8.87 15.86
N LEU A 97 12.06 8.09 16.40
CA LEU A 97 10.69 8.56 16.63
C LEU A 97 10.68 9.78 17.58
N PRO A 98 9.78 10.77 17.33
CA PRO A 98 9.65 11.95 18.17
C PRO A 98 9.57 11.66 19.66
N SER A 99 10.17 12.55 20.46
CA SER A 99 10.18 12.41 21.92
C SER A 99 8.75 12.33 22.46
N GLY A 100 8.53 11.44 23.43
CA GLY A 100 7.22 11.20 24.04
C GLY A 100 6.31 10.24 23.28
N TRP A 101 6.64 9.87 22.03
CA TRP A 101 5.91 8.80 21.35
C TRP A 101 6.27 7.44 21.94
N TYR A 102 5.30 6.53 21.97
CA TYR A 102 5.57 5.15 22.32
C TYR A 102 6.51 4.54 21.28
N ARG A 103 7.62 3.95 21.76
CA ARG A 103 8.58 3.28 20.89
C ARG A 103 8.40 1.78 21.07
N VAL A 104 7.87 1.15 20.03
CA VAL A 104 7.60 -0.28 20.03
C VAL A 104 8.88 -1.05 20.28
N ALA A 105 8.86 -1.90 21.30
CA ALA A 105 9.97 -2.72 21.71
C ALA A 105 9.84 -4.15 21.19
N THR A 106 10.96 -4.87 21.12
CA THR A 106 10.94 -6.28 20.73
C THR A 106 10.09 -7.12 21.68
N SER A 107 10.11 -6.80 22.98
CA SER A 107 9.33 -7.45 24.03
C SER A 107 7.81 -7.31 23.86
N ASP A 108 7.33 -6.31 23.12
CA ASP A 108 5.91 -6.07 22.89
C ASP A 108 5.23 -7.20 22.10
N TYR A 109 6.04 -7.95 21.35
CA TYR A 109 5.62 -9.11 20.56
C TYR A 109 5.73 -10.42 21.34
N SER A 110 6.48 -10.45 22.45
CA SER A 110 6.74 -11.67 23.21
C SER A 110 5.44 -12.25 23.78
N GLY A 111 5.18 -13.53 23.52
CA GLY A 111 3.97 -14.22 23.99
C GLY A 111 2.68 -13.82 23.29
N SER A 112 2.74 -12.98 22.25
CA SER A 112 1.54 -12.53 21.53
C SER A 112 0.95 -13.55 20.54
N GLY A 113 1.76 -14.52 20.11
CA GLY A 113 1.43 -15.45 19.02
C GLY A 113 1.63 -14.89 17.61
N TYR A 114 2.08 -13.63 17.48
CA TYR A 114 2.43 -13.00 16.20
C TYR A 114 3.95 -12.90 16.02
N ASP A 115 4.38 -13.10 14.78
CA ASP A 115 5.74 -12.82 14.36
C ASP A 115 5.98 -11.31 14.26
N ARG A 116 7.25 -10.92 14.34
CA ARG A 116 7.73 -9.59 13.95
C ARG A 116 7.87 -9.55 12.42
N GLY A 117 6.74 -9.33 11.75
CA GLY A 117 6.62 -9.33 10.29
C GLY A 117 7.26 -8.08 9.68
N HIS A 118 8.20 -8.25 8.76
CA HIS A 118 8.86 -7.14 8.09
C HIS A 118 8.02 -6.61 6.94
N MET A 119 7.96 -5.29 6.76
CA MET A 119 7.41 -4.70 5.53
C MET A 119 8.48 -4.65 4.44
N THR A 120 9.61 -3.97 4.67
CA THR A 120 10.84 -4.17 3.89
C THR A 120 11.61 -5.35 4.48
N PRO A 121 11.71 -6.50 3.78
CA PRO A 121 12.27 -7.70 4.35
C PRO A 121 13.79 -7.65 4.42
N SER A 122 14.36 -8.29 5.44
CA SER A 122 15.81 -8.46 5.57
C SER A 122 16.46 -9.09 4.33
N GLY A 123 15.76 -9.95 3.61
CA GLY A 123 16.29 -10.60 2.39
C GLY A 123 16.59 -9.61 1.26
N ASP A 124 15.91 -8.46 1.26
CA ASP A 124 16.01 -7.43 0.22
C ASP A 124 17.15 -6.44 0.51
N ARG A 125 17.83 -6.56 1.66
CA ARG A 125 18.94 -5.68 2.07
C ARG A 125 20.09 -6.54 2.59
N THR A 126 20.78 -7.21 1.69
CA THR A 126 21.88 -8.13 2.02
C THR A 126 23.24 -7.70 1.44
N SER A 127 23.30 -6.53 0.79
CA SER A 127 24.53 -5.91 0.27
C SER A 127 25.52 -5.51 1.35
N SER A 128 25.06 -5.13 2.55
CA SER A 128 25.91 -4.83 3.71
C SER A 128 25.18 -5.01 5.03
N ARG A 129 25.93 -5.16 6.13
CA ARG A 129 25.38 -5.19 7.50
C ARG A 129 24.56 -3.94 7.83
N ALA A 130 25.08 -2.76 7.47
CA ALA A 130 24.40 -1.49 7.72
C ALA A 130 23.05 -1.41 7.00
N ALA A 131 22.97 -1.86 5.75
CA ALA A 131 21.70 -1.92 5.02
C ALA A 131 20.73 -2.94 5.64
N ASN A 132 21.24 -4.12 6.02
CA ASN A 132 20.42 -5.16 6.61
C ASN A 132 19.79 -4.73 7.94
N ASP A 133 20.59 -4.12 8.83
CA ASP A 133 20.16 -3.66 10.15
C ASP A 133 18.98 -2.68 10.10
N GLN A 134 18.91 -1.85 9.07
CA GLN A 134 17.79 -0.91 8.93
C GLN A 134 16.44 -1.62 8.82
N THR A 135 16.39 -2.83 8.23
CA THR A 135 15.14 -3.60 8.11
C THR A 135 14.62 -4.13 9.45
N PHE A 136 15.47 -4.19 10.47
CA PHE A 136 15.15 -4.68 11.80
C PHE A 136 14.66 -3.61 12.78
N ILE A 137 14.57 -2.35 12.33
CA ILE A 137 14.02 -1.26 13.13
C ILE A 137 12.52 -1.46 13.30
N MET A 138 12.02 -1.42 14.54
CA MET A 138 10.62 -1.78 14.87
C MET A 138 9.55 -0.93 14.15
N SER A 139 9.89 0.25 13.62
CA SER A 139 8.98 1.05 12.78
C SER A 139 8.65 0.40 11.43
N ASN A 140 9.42 -0.58 10.99
CA ASN A 140 9.21 -1.39 9.77
C ASN A 140 8.42 -2.68 10.04
N ILE A 141 7.99 -2.91 11.29
CA ILE A 141 7.47 -4.20 11.74
C ILE A 141 5.98 -4.13 12.04
N ILE A 142 5.22 -5.15 11.62
CA ILE A 142 3.82 -5.37 12.00
C ILE A 142 3.66 -6.71 12.73
N PRO A 143 2.61 -6.89 13.57
CA PRO A 143 2.18 -8.20 14.03
C PRO A 143 1.65 -9.03 12.87
N GLN A 144 2.39 -10.06 12.47
CA GLN A 144 2.03 -10.91 11.34
C GLN A 144 1.82 -12.35 11.81
N ALA A 145 0.75 -13.00 11.37
CA ALA A 145 0.48 -14.38 11.71
C ALA A 145 1.62 -15.26 11.16
N PRO A 146 2.19 -16.19 11.95
CA PRO A 146 3.25 -17.09 11.50
C PRO A 146 3.02 -17.77 10.15
N ASP A 147 1.81 -18.26 9.86
CA ASP A 147 1.52 -18.91 8.57
C ASP A 147 1.44 -17.93 7.40
N ASN A 148 1.07 -16.68 7.63
CA ASN A 148 1.18 -15.62 6.63
C ASN A 148 2.67 -15.28 6.39
N ASN A 149 3.40 -14.91 7.45
CA ASN A 149 4.79 -14.45 7.41
C ASN A 149 5.74 -15.51 6.81
N GLN A 150 5.58 -16.77 7.18
CA GLN A 150 6.52 -17.86 6.83
C GLN A 150 6.07 -18.70 5.63
N GLY A 151 4.89 -18.41 5.06
CA GLY A 151 4.35 -19.06 3.87
C GLY A 151 4.24 -18.08 2.71
N PRO A 152 3.02 -17.79 2.22
CA PRO A 152 2.82 -17.02 0.99
C PRO A 152 3.48 -15.63 0.99
N TRP A 153 3.60 -14.96 2.14
CA TRP A 153 4.27 -13.66 2.20
C TRP A 153 5.76 -13.77 1.87
N ASN A 154 6.45 -14.73 2.50
CA ASN A 154 7.87 -15.00 2.25
C ASN A 154 8.11 -15.55 0.83
N ASP A 155 7.17 -16.33 0.28
CA ASP A 155 7.27 -16.84 -1.09
C ASP A 155 7.23 -15.69 -2.11
N LEU A 156 6.31 -14.74 -1.96
CA LEU A 156 6.27 -13.53 -2.78
C LEU A 156 7.54 -12.68 -2.65
N GLU A 157 8.11 -12.58 -1.46
CA GLU A 157 9.40 -11.90 -1.24
C GLU A 157 10.56 -12.62 -1.95
N ASN A 158 10.56 -13.96 -1.96
CA ASN A 158 11.55 -14.74 -2.72
C ASN A 158 11.42 -14.52 -4.22
N ASP A 159 10.18 -14.48 -4.74
CA ASP A 159 9.93 -14.22 -6.15
C ASP A 159 10.35 -12.81 -6.56
N SER A 160 10.10 -11.81 -5.70
CA SER A 160 10.57 -10.43 -5.91
C SER A 160 12.09 -10.37 -6.09
N ARG A 161 12.84 -11.08 -5.24
CA ARG A 161 14.31 -11.20 -5.38
C ARG A 161 14.73 -12.00 -6.62
N THR A 162 13.93 -12.98 -7.05
CA THR A 162 14.18 -13.71 -8.30
C THR A 162 14.03 -12.78 -9.50
N TRP A 163 13.00 -11.94 -9.53
CA TRP A 163 12.82 -10.94 -10.59
C TRP A 163 13.93 -9.89 -10.60
N ALA A 164 14.39 -9.44 -9.43
CA ALA A 164 15.52 -8.52 -9.32
C ALA A 164 16.81 -9.13 -9.93
N ARG A 165 17.12 -10.39 -9.59
CA ARG A 165 18.26 -11.11 -10.17
C ARG A 165 18.13 -11.37 -11.67
N ALA A 166 16.92 -11.37 -12.21
CA ALA A 166 16.66 -11.51 -13.64
C ALA A 166 16.89 -10.22 -14.44
N GLY A 167 17.47 -9.17 -13.83
CA GLY A 167 17.77 -7.90 -14.49
C GLY A 167 16.64 -6.88 -14.42
N ASN A 168 15.70 -7.07 -13.49
CA ASN A 168 14.68 -6.09 -13.18
C ASN A 168 15.07 -5.27 -11.95
N GLU A 169 14.44 -4.12 -11.83
CA GLU A 169 14.28 -3.37 -10.61
C GLU A 169 12.80 -3.32 -10.23
N LEU A 170 12.54 -3.33 -8.94
CA LEU A 170 11.20 -3.40 -8.40
C LEU A 170 10.97 -2.19 -7.50
N TYR A 171 9.79 -1.61 -7.62
CA TYR A 171 9.27 -0.62 -6.68
C TYR A 171 8.15 -1.28 -5.90
N ILE A 172 8.35 -1.41 -4.59
CA ILE A 172 7.50 -2.21 -3.72
C ILE A 172 6.94 -1.33 -2.61
N ILE A 173 5.63 -1.38 -2.43
CA ILE A 173 4.93 -0.69 -1.35
C ILE A 173 4.11 -1.74 -0.59
N SER A 174 4.25 -1.82 0.73
CA SER A 174 3.53 -2.80 1.55
C SER A 174 3.02 -2.21 2.85
N GLY A 175 1.99 -2.84 3.42
CA GLY A 175 1.41 -2.41 4.70
C GLY A 175 0.38 -3.38 5.26
N GLY A 176 -0.22 -2.98 6.37
CA GLY A 176 -1.36 -3.66 6.97
C GLY A 176 -2.67 -2.91 6.75
N TYR A 177 -3.80 -3.61 6.80
CA TYR A 177 -5.13 -3.00 6.78
C TYR A 177 -6.11 -3.70 7.73
N GLY A 178 -7.08 -2.94 8.24
CA GLY A 178 -8.07 -3.42 9.20
C GLY A 178 -7.45 -3.77 10.56
N THR A 179 -8.23 -4.35 11.46
CA THR A 179 -7.73 -4.74 12.79
C THR A 179 -8.30 -6.08 13.25
N LYS A 180 -7.45 -6.87 13.90
CA LYS A 180 -7.80 -8.09 14.67
C LYS A 180 -7.58 -7.90 16.18
N GLY A 181 -7.54 -6.66 16.62
CA GLY A 181 -7.19 -6.27 17.99
C GLY A 181 -5.76 -5.72 18.08
N THR A 182 -5.17 -5.84 19.25
CA THR A 182 -3.89 -5.21 19.59
C THR A 182 -3.04 -6.11 20.49
N ILE A 183 -1.73 -5.96 20.40
CA ILE A 183 -0.77 -6.48 21.39
C ILE A 183 -0.26 -5.32 22.26
N ALA A 184 0.70 -5.59 23.16
CA ALA A 184 1.38 -4.55 23.96
C ALA A 184 0.44 -3.63 24.76
N SER A 185 -0.60 -4.21 25.36
CA SER A 185 -1.62 -3.46 26.12
C SER A 185 -2.28 -2.34 25.31
N GLY A 186 -2.58 -2.60 24.03
CA GLY A 186 -3.31 -1.66 23.17
C GLY A 186 -2.44 -0.76 22.30
N ARG A 187 -1.11 -0.88 22.39
CA ARG A 187 -0.18 0.07 21.75
C ARG A 187 0.30 -0.34 20.36
N VAL A 188 0.07 -1.59 19.97
CA VAL A 188 0.47 -2.10 18.66
C VAL A 188 -0.72 -2.83 18.05
N LEU A 189 -1.22 -2.31 16.94
CA LEU A 189 -2.35 -2.83 16.20
C LEU A 189 -1.95 -4.09 15.43
N ILE A 190 -2.82 -5.10 15.47
CA ILE A 190 -2.70 -6.30 14.64
C ILE A 190 -3.53 -6.07 13.37
N PRO A 191 -2.94 -5.94 12.18
CA PRO A 191 -3.71 -5.78 10.96
C PRO A 191 -4.50 -7.05 10.62
N ALA A 192 -5.68 -6.90 10.03
CA ALA A 192 -6.48 -8.03 9.55
C ALA A 192 -5.97 -8.58 8.21
N VAL A 193 -5.32 -7.73 7.42
CA VAL A 193 -4.80 -8.01 6.09
C VAL A 193 -3.37 -7.49 5.98
N THR A 194 -2.51 -8.23 5.28
CA THR A 194 -1.25 -7.71 4.74
C THR A 194 -1.40 -7.49 3.23
N TRP A 195 -0.97 -6.33 2.74
CA TRP A 195 -1.10 -5.96 1.33
C TRP A 195 0.25 -5.52 0.76
N LYS A 196 0.41 -5.68 -0.56
CA LYS A 196 1.62 -5.27 -1.28
C LYS A 196 1.28 -4.85 -2.72
N VAL A 197 1.90 -3.77 -3.19
CA VAL A 197 1.92 -3.33 -4.59
C VAL A 197 3.36 -3.47 -5.08
N ILE A 198 3.57 -4.12 -6.22
CA ILE A 198 4.89 -4.34 -6.84
C ILE A 198 4.83 -3.89 -8.29
N VAL A 199 5.68 -2.93 -8.66
CA VAL A 199 5.93 -2.59 -10.07
C VAL A 199 7.25 -3.21 -10.48
N VAL A 200 7.26 -3.97 -11.58
CA VAL A 200 8.46 -4.65 -12.10
C VAL A 200 8.90 -3.99 -13.40
N LEU A 201 10.11 -3.43 -13.42
CA LEU A 201 10.70 -2.77 -14.58
C LEU A 201 12.06 -3.39 -14.92
N PRO A 202 12.47 -3.47 -16.19
CA PRO A 202 13.88 -3.67 -16.51
C PRO A 202 14.72 -2.52 -15.90
N VAL A 203 15.93 -2.81 -15.44
CA VAL A 203 16.84 -1.79 -14.88
C VAL A 203 17.06 -0.65 -15.88
N GLY A 204 16.88 0.60 -15.44
CA GLY A 204 16.98 1.78 -16.29
C GLY A 204 17.17 3.09 -15.51
N ASN A 205 16.73 4.19 -16.11
CA ASN A 205 16.66 5.51 -15.48
C ASN A 205 15.28 6.11 -15.75
N ASP A 206 14.88 7.15 -15.01
CA ASP A 206 13.62 7.89 -15.20
C ASP A 206 12.36 7.00 -15.03
N ASP A 207 12.34 6.25 -13.92
CA ASP A 207 11.56 5.01 -13.82
C ASP A 207 10.06 5.23 -13.78
N ALA A 208 9.59 6.31 -13.15
CA ALA A 208 8.17 6.67 -13.14
C ALA A 208 7.62 6.88 -14.57
N ASN A 209 8.42 7.47 -15.46
CA ASN A 209 8.05 7.69 -16.85
C ASN A 209 8.19 6.43 -17.73
N ARG A 210 8.91 5.40 -17.26
CA ARG A 210 9.04 4.11 -17.95
C ARG A 210 7.92 3.13 -17.63
N VAL A 211 7.13 3.39 -16.59
CA VAL A 211 5.89 2.64 -16.38
C VAL A 211 4.99 2.86 -17.59
N ALA A 212 4.62 1.76 -18.24
CA ALA A 212 3.84 1.75 -19.46
C ALA A 212 2.65 0.79 -19.30
N ALA A 213 1.71 0.83 -20.25
CA ALA A 213 0.48 0.03 -20.23
C ALA A 213 0.72 -1.49 -20.14
N ASN A 214 1.91 -1.97 -20.51
CA ASN A 214 2.31 -3.38 -20.43
C ASN A 214 3.31 -3.67 -19.29
N THR A 215 3.62 -2.70 -18.44
CA THR A 215 4.43 -2.91 -17.25
C THR A 215 3.70 -3.87 -16.32
N ARG A 216 4.41 -4.88 -15.82
CA ARG A 216 3.85 -5.83 -14.86
C ARG A 216 3.69 -5.13 -13.50
N VAL A 217 2.44 -5.02 -13.06
CA VAL A 217 2.08 -4.51 -11.73
C VAL A 217 1.31 -5.59 -10.98
N ILE A 218 1.70 -5.86 -9.74
CA ILE A 218 1.13 -6.92 -8.90
C ILE A 218 0.53 -6.28 -7.65
N GLY A 219 -0.79 -6.39 -7.48
CA GLY A 219 -1.48 -6.06 -6.23
C GLY A 219 -1.78 -7.33 -5.44
N ILE A 220 -1.53 -7.33 -4.13
CA ILE A 220 -1.78 -8.45 -3.21
C ILE A 220 -2.61 -7.97 -2.03
N TRP A 221 -3.64 -8.74 -1.70
CA TRP A 221 -4.51 -8.54 -0.55
C TRP A 221 -4.67 -9.86 0.21
N MET A 222 -3.82 -10.08 1.21
CA MET A 222 -3.66 -11.38 1.87
C MET A 222 -4.17 -11.33 3.31
N PRO A 223 -4.98 -12.31 3.77
CA PRO A 223 -5.44 -12.34 5.14
C PRO A 223 -4.28 -12.57 6.12
N ASN A 224 -4.23 -11.81 7.22
CA ASN A 224 -3.22 -11.97 8.26
C ASN A 224 -3.62 -13.08 9.25
N ASP A 225 -3.72 -14.31 8.73
CA ASP A 225 -4.34 -15.46 9.39
C ASP A 225 -3.40 -16.67 9.50
N GLN A 226 -3.76 -17.56 10.43
CA GLN A 226 -3.22 -18.93 10.47
C GLN A 226 -3.92 -19.80 9.41
N GLY A 227 -3.34 -20.95 9.08
CA GLY A 227 -3.92 -21.92 8.16
C GLY A 227 -3.67 -21.64 6.68
N ILE A 228 -2.88 -20.60 6.36
CA ILE A 228 -2.55 -20.24 4.97
C ILE A 228 -1.10 -20.58 4.58
N ARG A 229 -0.34 -21.28 5.44
CA ARG A 229 1.11 -21.49 5.25
C ARG A 229 1.47 -22.12 3.90
N SER A 230 0.64 -23.03 3.40
CA SER A 230 0.88 -23.76 2.15
C SER A 230 0.15 -23.16 0.95
N ASN A 231 -0.49 -22.00 1.12
CA ASN A 231 -1.21 -21.36 0.04
C ASN A 231 -0.22 -20.68 -0.92
N ALA A 232 -0.45 -20.81 -2.22
CA ALA A 232 0.25 -20.03 -3.24
C ALA A 232 -0.14 -18.54 -3.10
N TRP A 233 0.83 -17.62 -3.11
CA TRP A 233 0.54 -16.20 -2.92
C TRP A 233 -0.31 -15.62 -4.05
N GLU A 234 -0.23 -16.20 -5.24
CA GLU A 234 -0.92 -15.78 -6.46
C GLU A 234 -2.45 -15.80 -6.35
N GLN A 235 -3.01 -16.58 -5.42
CA GLN A 235 -4.45 -16.62 -5.19
C GLN A 235 -4.98 -15.36 -4.51
N TYR A 236 -4.09 -14.55 -3.93
CA TYR A 236 -4.41 -13.29 -3.25
C TYR A 236 -4.21 -12.06 -4.13
N ARG A 237 -4.06 -12.26 -5.45
CA ARG A 237 -3.91 -11.18 -6.42
C ARG A 237 -5.20 -10.37 -6.54
N VAL A 238 -5.03 -9.05 -6.51
CA VAL A 238 -6.06 -8.04 -6.72
C VAL A 238 -5.50 -6.94 -7.61
N SER A 239 -6.36 -6.03 -8.07
CA SER A 239 -5.92 -4.83 -8.77
C SER A 239 -5.38 -3.80 -7.77
N VAL A 240 -4.57 -2.85 -8.23
CA VAL A 240 -4.11 -1.74 -7.36
C VAL A 240 -5.30 -0.85 -7.01
N ASP A 241 -6.21 -0.60 -7.95
CA ASP A 241 -7.49 0.10 -7.72
C ASP A 241 -8.27 -0.47 -6.53
N TYR A 242 -8.27 -1.80 -6.39
CA TYR A 242 -8.93 -2.44 -5.25
C TYR A 242 -8.24 -2.07 -3.93
N ILE A 243 -6.90 -2.11 -3.89
CA ILE A 243 -6.15 -1.74 -2.69
C ILE A 243 -6.40 -0.27 -2.34
N GLU A 244 -6.37 0.63 -3.33
CA GLU A 244 -6.71 2.06 -3.15
C GLU A 244 -8.12 2.27 -2.62
N SER A 245 -9.10 1.54 -3.15
CA SER A 245 -10.49 1.63 -2.69
C SER A 245 -10.64 1.22 -1.22
N MET A 246 -9.77 0.33 -0.73
CA MET A 246 -9.77 -0.12 0.66
C MET A 246 -9.00 0.85 1.57
N THR A 247 -7.83 1.32 1.14
CA THR A 247 -6.91 2.13 1.98
C THR A 247 -7.19 3.62 1.92
N GLY A 248 -7.79 4.10 0.82
CA GLY A 248 -7.89 5.52 0.50
C GLY A 248 -6.57 6.15 0.06
N TYR A 249 -5.57 5.35 -0.28
CA TYR A 249 -4.28 5.82 -0.82
C TYR A 249 -4.34 5.99 -2.34
N ASP A 250 -3.39 6.77 -2.87
CA ASP A 250 -3.14 6.98 -4.30
C ASP A 250 -1.73 6.45 -4.59
N PHE A 251 -1.65 5.19 -5.03
CA PHE A 251 -0.37 4.58 -5.38
C PHE A 251 0.08 5.05 -6.75
N LEU A 252 1.38 4.93 -7.01
CA LEU A 252 1.96 5.27 -8.31
C LEU A 252 1.66 6.72 -8.74
N SER A 253 1.39 7.63 -7.80
CA SER A 253 0.95 9.01 -8.04
C SER A 253 1.88 9.85 -8.94
N ASN A 254 3.14 9.42 -9.11
CA ASN A 254 4.11 10.07 -10.03
C ASN A 254 4.12 9.48 -11.45
N VAL A 255 3.44 8.35 -11.69
CA VAL A 255 3.21 7.75 -13.01
C VAL A 255 2.18 8.59 -13.77
N PRO A 256 2.29 8.79 -15.10
CA PRO A 256 1.27 9.52 -15.85
C PRO A 256 -0.14 8.92 -15.65
N THR A 257 -1.13 9.76 -15.33
CA THR A 257 -2.50 9.33 -14.98
C THR A 257 -3.15 8.42 -16.03
N ALA A 258 -2.85 8.62 -17.32
CA ALA A 258 -3.36 7.76 -18.38
C ALA A 258 -2.79 6.32 -18.32
N ILE A 259 -1.59 6.15 -17.76
CA ILE A 259 -0.96 4.85 -17.54
C ILE A 259 -1.43 4.23 -16.22
N GLN A 260 -1.52 5.01 -15.14
CA GLN A 260 -2.13 4.59 -13.87
C GLN A 260 -3.47 3.89 -14.10
N ALA A 261 -4.39 4.55 -14.81
CA ALA A 261 -5.72 4.03 -15.15
C ALA A 261 -5.72 2.68 -15.91
N ILE A 262 -4.60 2.31 -16.54
CA ILE A 262 -4.44 1.02 -17.23
C ILE A 262 -3.82 -0.01 -16.29
N VAL A 263 -2.70 0.32 -15.64
CA VAL A 263 -1.93 -0.65 -14.87
C VAL A 263 -2.55 -0.95 -13.50
N GLU A 264 -3.26 0.01 -12.92
CA GLU A 264 -3.88 -0.14 -11.59
C GLU A 264 -5.19 -0.91 -11.64
N ALA A 265 -5.90 -0.86 -12.77
CA ALA A 265 -7.13 -1.62 -13.02
C ALA A 265 -6.89 -3.11 -13.32
N GLN A 266 -5.66 -3.48 -13.72
CA GLN A 266 -5.33 -4.86 -14.08
C GLN A 266 -4.99 -5.71 -12.86
N VAL A 267 -5.44 -6.97 -12.88
CA VAL A 267 -4.98 -8.00 -11.94
C VAL A 267 -3.88 -8.80 -12.62
N ASP A 268 -2.69 -8.87 -12.01
CA ASP A 268 -1.55 -9.65 -12.53
C ASP A 268 -1.97 -11.09 -12.92
N GLY A 269 -1.51 -11.54 -14.07
CA GLY A 269 -1.85 -12.86 -14.62
C GLY A 269 -3.24 -12.97 -15.26
N SER A 270 -4.07 -11.92 -15.23
CA SER A 270 -5.30 -11.86 -16.02
C SER A 270 -4.99 -11.55 -17.50
N PRO A 271 -5.80 -12.01 -18.46
CA PRO A 271 -5.64 -11.63 -19.85
C PRO A 271 -5.71 -10.11 -20.02
N VAL A 272 -4.70 -9.52 -20.65
CA VAL A 272 -4.73 -8.09 -21.00
C VAL A 272 -5.89 -7.86 -21.96
N VAL A 273 -6.90 -7.10 -21.52
CA VAL A 273 -7.95 -6.64 -22.43
C VAL A 273 -7.33 -5.54 -23.28
N THR A 274 -6.86 -5.89 -24.48
CA THR A 274 -6.46 -4.90 -25.48
C THR A 274 -7.69 -4.17 -25.97
N VAL A 275 -8.03 -3.06 -25.31
CA VAL A 275 -8.88 -2.04 -25.91
C VAL A 275 -8.11 -1.46 -27.10
N THR A 276 -8.40 -1.99 -28.29
CA THR A 276 -8.06 -1.28 -29.53
C THR A 276 -8.72 0.09 -29.43
N PRO A 277 -8.01 1.21 -29.70
CA PRO A 277 -8.63 2.53 -29.76
C PRO A 277 -9.66 2.56 -30.90
N GLY A 278 -10.86 2.08 -30.62
CA GLY A 278 -12.03 2.35 -31.43
C GLY A 278 -12.31 3.83 -31.28
N THR A 279 -12.47 4.52 -32.41
CA THR A 279 -12.85 5.92 -32.49
C THR A 279 -14.04 6.19 -31.57
N VAL A 280 -13.79 6.76 -30.39
CA VAL A 280 -14.86 7.16 -29.48
C VAL A 280 -15.58 8.35 -30.10
N SER A 281 -16.74 8.06 -30.69
CA SER A 281 -17.73 9.09 -30.98
C SER A 281 -18.30 9.57 -29.64
N PRO A 282 -18.29 10.87 -29.33
CA PRO A 282 -18.71 11.34 -28.01
C PRO A 282 -20.21 11.14 -27.86
N THR A 283 -20.64 10.27 -26.94
CA THR A 283 -22.06 10.16 -26.59
C THR A 283 -22.26 10.31 -25.08
N ALA A 284 -23.02 11.36 -24.77
CA ALA A 284 -23.79 11.66 -23.57
C ALA A 284 -23.05 11.73 -22.23
N THR A 285 -22.64 12.96 -21.90
CA THR A 285 -22.48 13.47 -20.53
C THR A 285 -23.68 13.08 -19.66
N ARG A 286 -23.46 12.26 -18.63
CA ARG A 286 -24.42 12.08 -17.55
C ARG A 286 -24.38 13.31 -16.65
N THR A 287 -25.42 14.14 -16.73
CA THR A 287 -25.66 15.22 -15.76
C THR A 287 -25.92 14.59 -14.38
N PRO A 288 -25.22 15.01 -13.31
CA PRO A 288 -25.52 14.53 -11.96
C PRO A 288 -26.91 15.02 -11.55
N THR A 289 -27.76 14.07 -11.16
CA THR A 289 -29.06 14.37 -10.54
C THR A 289 -28.81 14.88 -9.12
N ALA A 290 -29.22 16.11 -8.83
CA ALA A 290 -29.10 16.70 -7.50
C ALA A 290 -29.95 15.93 -6.48
N THR A 291 -29.31 15.47 -5.40
CA THR A 291 -29.97 15.00 -4.19
C THR A 291 -30.69 16.18 -3.51
N PRO A 292 -31.97 16.08 -3.12
CA PRO A 292 -32.65 17.19 -2.46
C PRO A 292 -32.09 17.39 -1.04
N THR A 293 -31.49 18.57 -0.84
CA THR A 293 -31.09 19.09 0.48
C THR A 293 -32.34 19.42 1.30
N ALA A 294 -32.47 18.84 2.49
CA ALA A 294 -33.52 19.19 3.44
C ALA A 294 -33.38 20.64 3.92
N THR A 295 -34.31 21.51 3.52
CA THR A 295 -34.42 22.88 4.01
C THR A 295 -34.96 22.88 5.44
N ARG A 296 -34.16 23.35 6.41
CA ARG A 296 -34.64 23.65 7.76
C ARG A 296 -35.34 25.01 7.75
N THR A 297 -36.64 25.00 8.01
CA THR A 297 -37.46 26.20 8.21
C THR A 297 -37.07 26.91 9.51
N ALA A 298 -36.81 28.22 9.41
CA ALA A 298 -36.57 29.10 10.55
C ALA A 298 -37.88 29.39 11.31
N THR A 299 -37.83 29.38 12.64
CA THR A 299 -38.88 29.90 13.53
C THR A 299 -38.26 31.05 14.35
N PRO A 300 -38.99 32.17 14.57
CA PRO A 300 -38.36 33.47 14.86
C PRO A 300 -37.97 33.67 16.32
N THR A 301 -36.94 34.50 16.47
CA THR A 301 -36.42 35.12 17.69
C THR A 301 -37.48 35.94 18.43
N ALA A 302 -37.51 35.83 19.76
CA ALA A 302 -38.04 36.85 20.66
C ALA A 302 -37.00 37.17 21.75
N THR A 303 -36.76 38.46 21.97
CA THR A 303 -35.75 39.03 22.87
C THR A 303 -36.30 39.24 24.29
N THR A 304 -35.43 38.93 25.26
CA THR A 304 -35.38 39.16 26.74
C THR A 304 -36.44 40.02 27.45
N SER A 305 -36.90 39.60 28.65
CA SER A 305 -36.29 39.97 29.96
C SER A 305 -37.16 39.59 31.20
N ALA A 306 -36.46 39.38 32.32
CA ALA A 306 -36.85 39.47 33.75
C ALA A 306 -37.47 38.27 34.52
N THR A 307 -36.88 38.10 35.71
CA THR A 307 -36.95 37.04 36.74
C THR A 307 -38.17 37.08 37.65
N ALA A 308 -38.73 35.92 38.01
CA ALA A 308 -39.26 35.59 39.35
C ALA A 308 -39.59 34.08 39.49
N THR A 309 -39.35 33.53 40.68
CA THR A 309 -39.64 32.15 41.17
C THR A 309 -40.52 32.29 42.42
N PRO A 310 -41.23 31.27 42.98
CA PRO A 310 -41.92 30.07 42.45
C PRO A 310 -43.44 30.03 42.79
N SER A 311 -44.21 29.11 42.20
CA SER A 311 -45.29 28.41 42.93
C SER A 311 -45.76 27.14 42.20
N ASN A 312 -46.18 26.16 43.01
CA ASN A 312 -46.57 24.79 42.69
C ASN A 312 -47.75 24.68 41.72
N THR A 313 -47.86 23.55 41.00
CA THR A 313 -48.98 22.56 41.14
C THR A 313 -49.28 21.78 39.84
N LEU A 314 -49.28 20.45 40.01
CA LEU A 314 -49.92 19.33 39.29
C LEU A 314 -49.39 18.80 37.94
N THR A 315 -48.89 17.58 38.06
CA THR A 315 -48.62 16.54 37.06
C THR A 315 -49.91 16.00 36.40
N PRO A 316 -49.88 15.66 35.10
CA PRO A 316 -50.72 14.62 34.54
C PRO A 316 -49.90 13.40 34.10
N THR A 317 -50.27 12.24 34.67
CA THR A 317 -49.82 10.89 34.29
C THR A 317 -50.49 10.48 32.98
N ALA A 318 -49.70 10.04 31.98
CA ALA A 318 -50.22 9.41 30.77
C ALA A 318 -50.10 7.88 30.86
N THR A 319 -51.24 7.20 30.78
CA THR A 319 -51.36 5.73 30.70
C THR A 319 -51.21 5.29 29.24
N VAL A 320 -50.30 4.35 28.98
CA VAL A 320 -50.11 3.71 27.66
C VAL A 320 -50.91 2.40 27.64
N THR A 321 -51.86 2.29 26.71
CA THR A 321 -52.57 1.05 26.40
C THR A 321 -51.93 0.40 25.17
N THR A 322 -51.43 -0.82 25.31
CA THR A 322 -50.89 -1.63 24.21
C THR A 322 -51.99 -2.45 23.55
N ILE A 323 -51.99 -2.52 22.21
CA ILE A 323 -52.86 -3.37 21.39
C ILE A 323 -52.04 -4.58 20.92
N PRO A 324 -52.54 -5.83 21.02
CA PRO A 324 -51.83 -7.02 20.57
C PRO A 324 -51.92 -7.20 19.04
N SER A 325 -50.78 -7.44 18.39
CA SER A 325 -50.73 -7.83 16.97
C SER A 325 -50.64 -9.36 16.84
N VAL A 326 -51.52 -9.91 16.00
CA VAL A 326 -51.77 -11.34 15.81
C VAL A 326 -50.87 -11.87 14.68
N THR A 327 -50.18 -12.97 14.94
CA THR A 327 -49.38 -13.74 13.98
C THR A 327 -50.26 -14.75 13.22
N PRO A 328 -50.25 -14.81 11.88
CA PRO A 328 -50.84 -15.93 11.18
C PRO A 328 -49.81 -17.06 10.97
N SER A 329 -50.23 -18.26 11.37
CA SER A 329 -49.58 -19.55 11.12
C SER A 329 -50.26 -20.23 9.93
N ILE A 330 -49.47 -20.87 9.06
CA ILE A 330 -49.95 -21.74 7.99
C ILE A 330 -49.07 -23.00 7.98
N THR A 331 -49.71 -24.17 7.94
CA THR A 331 -49.03 -25.48 7.85
C THR A 331 -49.83 -26.45 6.99
N ALA A 332 -49.07 -27.32 6.32
CA ALA A 332 -49.40 -28.51 5.52
C ALA A 332 -49.80 -28.27 4.06
N SER A 333 -49.49 -29.13 3.09
CA SER A 333 -48.52 -30.23 2.86
C SER A 333 -48.89 -30.79 1.47
N ALA A 334 -47.92 -30.99 0.58
CA ALA A 334 -47.85 -32.08 -0.42
C ALA A 334 -46.79 -31.80 -1.51
N THR A 335 -45.91 -32.78 -1.73
CA THR A 335 -44.94 -32.91 -2.84
C THR A 335 -45.65 -33.10 -4.19
N PRO A 336 -45.03 -32.70 -5.33
CA PRO A 336 -44.12 -33.63 -6.02
C PRO A 336 -42.84 -32.99 -6.62
N SER A 337 -41.91 -33.88 -6.94
CA SER A 337 -40.58 -33.71 -7.54
C SER A 337 -40.55 -33.00 -8.90
N VAL A 338 -39.56 -32.13 -9.13
CA VAL A 338 -38.74 -32.09 -10.36
C VAL A 338 -37.34 -31.53 -10.02
N SER A 339 -36.31 -32.25 -10.47
CA SER A 339 -34.88 -31.96 -10.35
C SER A 339 -34.43 -30.78 -11.23
N ALA A 340 -33.51 -29.95 -10.73
CA ALA A 340 -32.66 -29.10 -11.56
C ALA A 340 -31.24 -29.08 -11.00
N THR A 341 -30.34 -29.75 -11.72
CA THR A 341 -28.91 -29.89 -11.45
C THR A 341 -28.20 -28.56 -11.69
N VAL A 342 -27.47 -28.06 -10.69
CA VAL A 342 -26.53 -26.93 -10.84
C VAL A 342 -25.26 -27.47 -11.50
N VAL A 343 -24.99 -27.02 -12.72
CA VAL A 343 -23.79 -27.36 -13.50
C VAL A 343 -22.65 -26.42 -13.09
N ILE A 344 -21.58 -27.00 -12.55
CA ILE A 344 -20.28 -26.37 -12.33
C ILE A 344 -19.49 -26.48 -13.65
N PRO A 345 -18.95 -25.40 -14.23
CA PRO A 345 -18.07 -25.54 -15.39
C PRO A 345 -16.67 -26.00 -14.93
N GLN A 346 -16.35 -27.26 -15.22
CA GLN A 346 -14.98 -27.75 -15.25
C GLN A 346 -14.37 -27.43 -16.62
N TYR A 347 -13.22 -26.74 -16.63
CA TYR A 347 -12.36 -26.63 -17.80
C TYR A 347 -11.31 -27.75 -17.75
N TYR A 348 -11.53 -28.80 -18.54
CA TYR A 348 -10.46 -29.69 -19.01
C TYR A 348 -10.65 -29.89 -20.53
N SER A 349 -9.69 -29.40 -21.30
CA SER A 349 -9.56 -29.68 -22.73
C SER A 349 -8.50 -30.76 -22.94
N PHE A 350 -8.94 -31.97 -23.27
CA PHE A 350 -8.11 -32.97 -23.95
C PHE A 350 -8.67 -33.16 -25.37
N LEU A 351 -7.82 -32.96 -26.37
CA LEU A 351 -8.06 -33.37 -27.75
C LEU A 351 -7.69 -34.86 -27.90
N PRO A 352 -8.44 -35.65 -28.69
CA PRO A 352 -8.03 -37.01 -29.05
C PRO A 352 -7.21 -37.00 -30.34
N TYR A 353 -6.19 -37.83 -30.41
CA TYR A 353 -5.70 -38.37 -31.68
C TYR A 353 -5.48 -39.88 -31.55
N VAL A 354 -6.03 -40.60 -32.53
CA VAL A 354 -6.08 -42.06 -32.66
C VAL A 354 -5.11 -42.48 -33.77
N THR A 355 -4.72 -43.77 -33.72
CA THR A 355 -3.98 -44.60 -34.71
C THR A 355 -2.45 -44.44 -34.68
N GLN A 356 -1.63 -45.49 -34.66
CA GLN A 356 -1.77 -46.93 -34.92
C GLN A 356 -1.20 -47.78 -33.78
#